data_AF-A0A2G9SIL9-F1
#
_entry.id   AF-A0A2G9SIL9-F1
#
_cell.length_a   1.000
_cell.length_b   1.000
_cell.length_c   1.000
_cell.angle_alpha   90.00
_cell.angle_beta   90.00
_cell.angle_gamma   90.00
#
_symmetry.space_group_name_H-M   'P 1'
#
loop_
_entity.id
_entity.type
_entity.pdbx_description
1 polymer ?
#
loop_
_entity_poly.entity_id
_entity_poly.type
_entity_poly.pdbx_seq_one_letter_code
_entity_poly.pdbx_strand_id
1 'polypeptide(L)'
;MFSNVTSATAPCQKQTNCKNLGLKVGFKGTSTEDTVCEEESRFCETDISLCEEALFRLPKAVANWPDLLIQKLPPTALMLQQIESIKQNYDPKDQPFYLFKLYKSQNKGDISFKSLVQDIKDCETGVLKQIGHLPLTTKHLTALIHSLPGKPIKKEDIENTLKSCDRPKQILKLLSLWSDKNGGNTIEGLKQLTTSKLPKMLRKPVKKLERFLNSVYMYRLSEKIILQINGTQSHLGKSDSLL
;
A
#
# COMPACT_ATOMS: atom_id res chain seq x y z
N MET A 1 13.63 13.41 -25.53
CA MET A 1 14.96 12.77 -25.66
C MET A 1 15.65 12.91 -24.32
N PHE A 2 16.49 11.96 -23.93
CA PHE A 2 17.21 11.96 -22.66
C PHE A 2 18.65 11.47 -22.84
N SER A 3 19.55 11.81 -21.91
CA SER A 3 20.89 11.23 -21.81
C SER A 3 21.10 10.71 -20.39
N ASN A 4 21.37 9.42 -20.24
CA ASN A 4 21.69 8.82 -18.94
C ASN A 4 23.20 8.87 -18.62
N VAL A 5 24.00 9.51 -19.49
CA VAL A 5 25.45 9.65 -19.33
C VAL A 5 25.83 11.13 -19.28
N THR A 6 26.78 11.44 -18.40
CA THR A 6 27.36 12.78 -18.28
C THR A 6 28.47 12.95 -19.32
N SER A 7 28.10 13.05 -20.59
CA SER A 7 29.02 13.26 -21.70
C SER A 7 28.46 14.27 -22.71
N ALA A 8 29.29 15.23 -23.11
CA ALA A 8 28.92 16.26 -24.08
C ALA A 8 28.88 15.76 -25.54
N THR A 9 29.45 14.58 -25.81
CA THR A 9 29.54 13.98 -27.15
C THR A 9 28.64 12.76 -27.34
N ALA A 10 28.04 12.25 -26.26
CA ALA A 10 27.14 11.11 -26.34
C ALA A 10 25.79 11.53 -26.94
N PRO A 11 25.25 10.78 -27.93
CA PRO A 11 23.98 11.12 -28.54
C PRO A 11 22.80 10.89 -27.57
N CYS A 12 21.88 11.85 -27.53
CA CYS A 12 20.65 11.72 -26.74
C CYS A 12 19.75 10.61 -27.30
N GLN A 13 19.20 9.81 -26.41
CA GLN A 13 18.27 8.74 -26.74
C GLN A 13 16.84 9.29 -26.86
N LYS A 14 16.05 8.73 -27.78
CA LYS A 14 14.61 9.03 -27.84
C LYS A 14 13.94 8.44 -26.60
N GLN A 15 12.99 9.18 -26.06
CA GLN A 15 12.21 8.68 -24.93
C GLN A 15 11.30 7.53 -25.39
N THR A 16 11.15 6.51 -24.55
CA THR A 16 10.29 5.36 -24.84
C THR A 16 8.84 5.81 -25.00
N ASN A 17 8.23 5.44 -26.12
CA ASN A 17 6.83 5.74 -26.41
C ASN A 17 5.95 4.59 -25.93
N CYS A 18 5.39 4.72 -24.72
CA CYS A 18 4.57 3.67 -24.10
C CYS A 18 3.34 3.29 -24.94
N LYS A 19 2.81 4.22 -25.75
CA LYS A 19 1.66 3.95 -26.62
C LYS A 19 1.99 2.93 -27.71
N ASN A 20 3.22 2.91 -28.21
CA ASN A 20 3.67 1.91 -29.19
C ASN A 20 3.86 0.52 -28.57
N LEU A 21 4.02 0.45 -27.24
CA LEU A 21 4.14 -0.78 -26.48
C LEU A 21 2.78 -1.27 -25.95
N GLY A 22 1.68 -0.56 -26.21
CA GLY A 22 0.38 -0.86 -25.61
C GLY A 22 0.33 -0.60 -24.10
N LEU A 23 1.27 0.18 -23.56
CA LEU A 23 1.44 0.49 -22.14
C LEU A 23 1.11 1.96 -21.86
N LYS A 24 0.78 2.29 -20.60
CA LYS A 24 0.64 3.69 -20.18
C LYS A 24 1.97 4.25 -19.72
N VAL A 25 2.12 5.57 -19.84
CA VAL A 25 3.26 6.29 -19.23
C VAL A 25 3.04 6.28 -17.72
N GLY A 26 3.85 5.51 -17.00
CA GLY A 26 3.89 5.53 -15.53
C GLY A 26 4.62 6.77 -15.03
N PHE A 27 5.85 6.96 -15.51
CA PHE A 27 6.65 8.16 -15.24
C PHE A 27 7.07 8.82 -16.55
N LYS A 28 6.83 10.12 -16.68
CA LYS A 28 7.25 10.89 -17.85
C LYS A 28 8.73 11.24 -17.73
N GLY A 29 9.53 10.77 -18.69
CA GLY A 29 10.97 10.98 -18.67
C GLY A 29 11.39 12.45 -18.71
N THR A 30 12.59 12.71 -18.20
CA THR A 30 13.23 14.04 -18.18
C THR A 30 14.36 14.10 -19.21
N SER A 31 15.20 15.14 -19.16
CA SER A 31 16.42 15.23 -19.99
C SER A 31 17.50 14.21 -19.58
N THR A 32 17.41 13.64 -18.38
CA THR A 32 18.39 12.69 -17.84
C THR A 32 17.85 11.27 -17.69
N GLU A 33 16.52 11.10 -17.74
CA GLU A 33 15.85 9.84 -17.47
C GLU A 33 14.82 9.52 -18.56
N ASP A 34 14.71 8.24 -18.91
CA ASP A 34 13.72 7.80 -19.88
C ASP A 34 12.28 7.85 -19.32
N THR A 35 11.31 7.77 -20.22
CA THR A 35 9.91 7.53 -19.88
C THR A 35 9.73 6.07 -19.45
N VAL A 36 9.17 5.85 -18.26
CA VAL A 36 8.86 4.52 -17.74
C VAL A 36 7.45 4.13 -18.18
N CYS A 37 7.35 2.97 -18.83
CA CYS A 37 6.09 2.41 -19.28
C CYS A 37 5.58 1.36 -18.30
N GLU A 38 4.30 1.41 -18.00
CA GLU A 38 3.63 0.49 -17.09
C GLU A 38 2.46 -0.21 -17.78
N GLU A 39 2.30 -1.49 -17.46
CA GLU A 39 1.10 -2.23 -17.82
C GLU A 39 -0.12 -1.58 -17.15
N GLU A 40 -1.24 -1.50 -17.89
CA GLU A 40 -2.51 -1.01 -17.33
C GLU A 40 -2.94 -1.81 -16.08
N SER A 41 -2.49 -3.08 -15.97
CA SER A 41 -2.68 -3.96 -14.82
C SER A 41 -2.09 -3.39 -13.51
N ARG A 42 -0.91 -2.76 -13.56
CA ARG A 42 -0.20 -2.25 -12.38
C ARG A 42 -0.74 -0.92 -11.88
N PHE A 43 -1.34 -0.10 -12.74
CA PHE A 43 -1.93 1.17 -12.31
C PHE A 43 -3.00 0.93 -11.23
N CYS A 44 -3.73 -0.17 -11.31
CA CYS A 44 -4.81 -0.49 -10.38
C CYS A 44 -4.35 -1.33 -9.19
N GLU A 45 -3.08 -1.75 -9.18
CA GLU A 45 -2.44 -2.29 -8.01
C GLU A 45 -2.12 -1.14 -7.04
N THR A 46 -2.34 -1.42 -5.77
CA THR A 46 -1.89 -0.56 -4.68
C THR A 46 -0.72 -1.26 -4.02
N ASP A 47 0.38 -0.54 -3.83
CA ASP A 47 1.56 -1.07 -3.13
C ASP A 47 1.26 -1.46 -1.69
N ILE A 48 0.13 -0.96 -1.18
CA ILE A 48 -0.35 -1.08 0.19
C ILE A 48 -1.84 -1.38 0.12
N SER A 49 -2.25 -2.45 0.78
CA SER A 49 -3.66 -2.75 0.97
C SER A 49 -4.24 -1.85 2.09
N LEU A 50 -5.54 -1.51 2.05
CA LEU A 50 -6.18 -0.75 3.14
C LEU A 50 -6.15 -1.51 4.47
N CYS A 51 -6.24 -2.84 4.44
CA CYS A 51 -6.07 -3.70 5.60
C CYS A 51 -4.63 -3.68 6.11
N GLU A 52 -3.63 -3.73 5.23
CA GLU A 52 -2.23 -3.54 5.62
C GLU A 52 -2.07 -2.18 6.29
N GLU A 53 -2.51 -1.08 5.67
CA GLU A 53 -2.45 0.25 6.28
C GLU A 53 -3.17 0.30 7.64
N ALA A 54 -4.33 -0.33 7.75
CA ALA A 54 -5.14 -0.34 8.96
C ALA A 54 -4.46 -1.02 10.15
N LEU A 55 -3.77 -2.12 9.91
CA LEU A 55 -3.07 -2.88 10.95
C LEU A 55 -2.07 -2.01 11.71
N PHE A 56 -1.30 -1.20 11.00
CA PHE A 56 -0.21 -0.39 11.60
C PHE A 56 -0.69 0.95 12.15
N ARG A 57 -1.96 1.30 11.96
CA ARG A 57 -2.56 2.55 12.47
C ARG A 57 -3.37 2.33 13.76
N LEU A 58 -3.55 1.09 14.21
CA LEU A 58 -4.30 0.78 15.43
C LEU A 58 -3.44 1.02 16.70
N PRO A 59 -3.78 2.00 17.56
CA PRO A 59 -2.89 2.50 18.63
C PRO A 59 -2.38 1.43 19.61
N LYS A 60 -3.21 0.43 19.92
CA LYS A 60 -2.89 -0.61 20.91
C LYS A 60 -2.08 -1.77 20.34
N ALA A 61 -2.08 -1.95 19.02
CA ALA A 61 -1.31 -3.01 18.40
C ALA A 61 0.19 -2.64 18.34
N VAL A 62 0.53 -1.35 18.22
CA VAL A 62 1.77 -0.86 17.58
C VAL A 62 2.99 -0.71 18.51
N ALA A 63 2.82 -0.64 19.83
CA ALA A 63 3.88 -0.17 20.75
C ALA A 63 5.23 -0.91 20.61
N ASN A 64 5.23 -2.21 20.28
CA ASN A 64 6.46 -3.03 20.18
C ASN A 64 6.69 -3.61 18.77
N TRP A 65 5.96 -3.18 17.74
CA TRP A 65 6.11 -3.76 16.39
C TRP A 65 7.49 -3.55 15.77
N PRO A 66 8.11 -2.36 15.84
CA PRO A 66 9.43 -2.16 15.26
C PRO A 66 10.45 -3.15 15.80
N ASP A 67 10.53 -3.27 17.13
CA ASP A 67 11.50 -4.16 17.79
C ASP A 67 11.20 -5.63 17.49
N LEU A 68 9.92 -6.02 17.48
CA LEU A 68 9.50 -7.38 17.12
C LEU A 68 9.91 -7.75 15.69
N LEU A 69 9.63 -6.87 14.73
CA LEU A 69 9.94 -7.12 13.32
C LEU A 69 11.45 -7.16 13.08
N ILE A 70 12.21 -6.25 13.70
CA ILE A 70 13.67 -6.21 13.61
C ILE A 70 14.28 -7.52 14.12
N GLN A 71 13.81 -8.03 15.27
CA GLN A 71 14.29 -9.31 15.83
C GLN A 71 14.03 -10.53 14.93
N LYS A 72 13.04 -10.44 14.04
CA LYS A 72 12.65 -11.53 13.13
C LYS A 72 13.28 -11.42 11.75
N LEU A 73 13.99 -10.33 11.47
CA LEU A 73 14.74 -10.14 10.24
C LEU A 73 16.15 -10.76 10.36
N PRO A 74 16.71 -11.33 9.28
CA PRO A 74 18.07 -11.87 9.31
C PRO A 74 19.09 -10.79 9.68
N PRO A 75 20.05 -11.06 10.60
CA PRO A 75 21.04 -10.08 11.05
C PRO A 75 22.20 -9.94 10.04
N THR A 76 21.86 -9.63 8.79
CA THR A 76 22.85 -9.38 7.72
C THR A 76 23.13 -7.89 7.60
N ALA A 77 24.34 -7.52 7.16
CA ALA A 77 24.72 -6.12 6.98
C ALA A 77 23.76 -5.36 6.06
N LEU A 78 23.29 -6.01 4.98
CA LEU A 78 22.30 -5.43 4.07
C LEU A 78 20.96 -5.15 4.77
N MET A 79 20.47 -6.06 5.62
CA MET A 79 19.22 -5.86 6.36
C MET A 79 19.35 -4.73 7.38
N LEU A 80 20.48 -4.63 8.08
CA LEU A 80 20.73 -3.55 9.03
C LEU A 80 20.73 -2.18 8.33
N GLN A 81 21.38 -2.08 7.17
CA GLN A 81 21.36 -0.86 6.36
C GLN A 81 19.93 -0.48 5.90
N GLN A 82 19.11 -1.47 5.53
CA GLN A 82 17.71 -1.23 5.16
C GLN A 82 16.85 -0.78 6.34
N ILE A 83 17.05 -1.37 7.53
CA ILE A 83 16.37 -0.96 8.77
C ILE A 83 16.76 0.48 9.14
N GLU A 84 18.04 0.84 9.06
CA GLU A 84 18.52 2.19 9.32
C GLU A 84 17.97 3.21 8.33
N SER A 85 17.94 2.86 7.04
CA SER A 85 17.29 3.68 6.01
C SER A 85 15.81 3.93 6.32
N ILE A 86 15.08 2.91 6.81
CA ILE A 86 13.67 3.07 7.23
C ILE A 86 13.56 4.03 8.42
N LYS A 87 14.44 3.91 9.43
CA LYS A 87 14.44 4.78 10.61
C LYS A 87 14.76 6.24 10.27
N GLN A 88 15.61 6.48 9.28
CA GLN A 88 16.01 7.83 8.87
C GLN A 88 14.99 8.50 7.95
N ASN A 89 14.34 7.74 7.06
CA ASN A 89 13.51 8.30 5.99
C ASN A 89 12.00 8.37 6.32
N TYR A 90 11.54 7.70 7.38
CA TYR A 90 10.12 7.65 7.74
C TYR A 90 9.84 8.08 9.19
N ASP A 91 8.70 8.75 9.39
CA ASP A 91 8.19 9.14 10.71
C ASP A 91 8.06 7.91 11.62
N PRO A 92 8.42 8.01 12.92
CA PRO A 92 8.29 6.91 13.88
C PRO A 92 6.94 6.19 13.85
N LYS A 93 5.83 6.89 13.60
CA LYS A 93 4.49 6.30 13.51
C LYS A 93 4.29 5.42 12.26
N ASP A 94 5.12 5.61 11.24
CA ASP A 94 5.06 4.91 9.95
C ASP A 94 6.13 3.81 9.85
N GLN A 95 7.19 3.85 10.67
CA GLN A 95 8.26 2.84 10.68
C GLN A 95 7.78 1.38 10.84
N PRO A 96 6.84 1.04 11.77
CA PRO A 96 6.31 -0.32 11.89
C PRO A 96 5.81 -0.90 10.55
N PHE A 97 5.17 -0.06 9.76
CA PHE A 97 4.60 -0.42 8.48
C PHE A 97 5.68 -0.78 7.44
N TYR A 98 6.73 0.05 7.31
CA TYR A 98 7.83 -0.21 6.38
C TYR A 98 8.69 -1.41 6.81
N LEU A 99 8.89 -1.60 8.12
CA LEU A 99 9.55 -2.79 8.64
C LEU A 99 8.75 -4.06 8.34
N PHE A 100 7.42 -4.00 8.38
CA PHE A 100 6.60 -5.14 8.03
C PHE A 100 6.68 -5.49 6.53
N LYS A 101 6.75 -4.49 5.65
CA LYS A 101 7.03 -4.71 4.22
C LYS A 101 8.35 -5.44 4.02
N LEU A 102 9.39 -5.01 4.74
CA LEU A 102 10.69 -5.67 4.70
C LEU A 102 10.59 -7.12 5.19
N TYR A 103 9.96 -7.36 6.34
CA TYR A 103 9.69 -8.70 6.87
C TYR A 103 8.93 -9.60 5.87
N LYS A 104 7.87 -9.07 5.25
CA LYS A 104 7.10 -9.76 4.20
C LYS A 104 7.94 -10.14 2.99
N SER A 105 8.88 -9.28 2.59
CA SER A 105 9.75 -9.55 1.45
C SER A 105 10.69 -10.73 1.70
N GLN A 106 11.15 -10.89 2.95
CA GLN A 106 12.06 -11.95 3.36
C GLN A 106 11.35 -13.30 3.57
N ASN A 107 10.08 -13.27 3.99
CA ASN A 107 9.37 -14.47 4.42
C ASN A 107 8.38 -15.04 3.37
N LYS A 108 8.50 -14.64 2.10
CA LYS A 108 7.58 -15.09 1.02
C LYS A 108 7.41 -16.62 0.90
N GLY A 109 8.41 -17.40 1.34
CA GLY A 109 8.40 -18.87 1.30
C GLY A 109 7.84 -19.56 2.56
N ASP A 110 7.72 -18.86 3.69
CA ASP A 110 7.39 -19.45 4.99
C ASP A 110 5.89 -19.79 5.09
N ILE A 111 5.57 -21.00 5.58
CA ILE A 111 4.20 -21.51 5.72
C ILE A 111 3.39 -20.70 6.74
N SER A 112 3.99 -20.33 7.86
CA SER A 112 3.36 -19.47 8.88
C SER A 112 3.07 -18.08 8.33
N PHE A 113 3.98 -17.57 7.49
CA PHE A 113 3.81 -16.30 6.79
C PHE A 113 2.69 -16.36 5.73
N LYS A 114 2.51 -17.52 5.07
CA LYS A 114 1.37 -17.72 4.14
C LYS A 114 0.02 -17.57 4.85
N SER A 115 -0.13 -18.05 6.09
CA SER A 115 -1.37 -17.87 6.86
C SER A 115 -1.64 -16.39 7.14
N LEU A 116 -0.62 -15.63 7.51
CA LEU A 116 -0.71 -14.19 7.75
C LEU A 116 -1.11 -13.44 6.46
N VAL A 117 -0.49 -13.78 5.33
CA VAL A 117 -0.86 -13.21 4.02
C VAL A 117 -2.31 -13.53 3.66
N GLN A 118 -2.79 -14.73 3.99
CA GLN A 118 -4.18 -15.11 3.75
C GLN A 118 -5.15 -14.30 4.62
N ASP A 119 -4.86 -14.12 5.91
CA ASP A 119 -5.71 -13.33 6.81
C ASP A 119 -5.85 -11.87 6.33
N ILE A 120 -4.77 -11.27 5.81
CA ILE A 120 -4.79 -9.92 5.22
C ILE A 120 -5.64 -9.91 3.93
N LYS A 121 -5.53 -10.94 3.08
CA LYS A 121 -6.36 -11.07 1.86
C LYS A 121 -7.85 -11.22 2.18
N ASP A 122 -8.18 -11.96 3.23
CA ASP A 122 -9.55 -12.14 3.68
C ASP A 122 -10.12 -10.81 4.21
N CYS A 123 -9.30 -10.05 4.92
CA CYS A 123 -9.64 -8.68 5.32
C CYS A 123 -9.93 -7.80 4.09
N GLU A 124 -9.07 -7.83 3.07
CA GLU A 124 -9.28 -7.05 1.84
C GLU A 124 -10.54 -7.46 1.08
N THR A 125 -10.85 -8.74 1.09
CA THR A 125 -12.14 -9.22 0.57
C THR A 125 -13.32 -8.60 1.34
N GLY A 126 -13.17 -8.43 2.66
CA GLY A 126 -14.12 -7.72 3.51
C GLY A 126 -14.28 -6.23 3.16
N VAL A 127 -13.18 -5.56 2.85
CA VAL A 127 -13.15 -4.19 2.34
C VAL A 127 -13.90 -4.09 1.00
N LEU A 128 -13.55 -4.93 0.04
CA LEU A 128 -14.19 -4.95 -1.29
C LEU A 128 -15.69 -5.23 -1.21
N LYS A 129 -16.16 -6.04 -0.27
CA LYS A 129 -17.61 -6.24 -0.05
C LYS A 129 -18.35 -4.94 0.28
N GLN A 130 -17.69 -3.97 0.95
CA GLN A 130 -18.33 -2.71 1.31
C GLN A 130 -18.51 -1.76 0.12
N ILE A 131 -17.54 -1.72 -0.79
CA ILE A 131 -17.42 -0.65 -1.81
C ILE A 131 -17.40 -1.17 -3.26
N GLY A 132 -17.10 -2.44 -3.48
CA GLY A 132 -16.73 -2.95 -4.80
C GLY A 132 -17.89 -3.30 -5.73
N HIS A 133 -19.12 -3.31 -5.22
CA HIS A 133 -20.34 -3.60 -5.99
C HIS A 133 -20.98 -2.35 -6.61
N LEU A 134 -20.42 -1.16 -6.37
CA LEU A 134 -21.06 0.11 -6.71
C LEU A 134 -20.84 0.47 -8.19
N PRO A 135 -21.89 0.87 -8.93
CA PRO A 135 -21.74 1.39 -10.29
C PRO A 135 -21.27 2.85 -10.22
N LEU A 136 -19.96 3.05 -10.26
CA LEU A 136 -19.34 4.36 -10.09
C LEU A 136 -19.22 5.10 -11.43
N THR A 137 -19.28 6.43 -11.34
CA THR A 137 -19.04 7.35 -12.47
C THR A 137 -17.96 8.33 -12.06
N THR A 138 -17.37 9.05 -13.02
CA THR A 138 -16.40 10.12 -12.73
C THR A 138 -16.95 11.12 -11.71
N LYS A 139 -18.24 11.51 -11.83
CA LYS A 139 -18.89 12.43 -10.86
C LYS A 139 -18.91 11.86 -9.45
N HIS A 140 -19.20 10.57 -9.30
CA HIS A 140 -19.20 9.91 -7.99
C HIS A 140 -17.80 9.89 -7.37
N LEU A 141 -16.79 9.54 -8.17
CA LEU A 141 -15.40 9.46 -7.73
C LEU A 141 -14.81 10.84 -7.40
N THR A 142 -15.08 11.87 -8.22
CA THR A 142 -14.71 13.25 -7.93
C THR A 142 -15.33 13.74 -6.62
N ALA A 143 -16.62 13.46 -6.40
CA ALA A 143 -17.27 13.85 -5.16
C ALA A 143 -16.69 13.15 -3.93
N LEU A 144 -16.32 11.86 -4.03
CA LEU A 144 -15.62 11.14 -2.97
C LEU A 144 -14.30 11.81 -2.61
N ILE A 145 -13.46 12.11 -3.60
CA ILE A 145 -12.16 12.78 -3.38
C ILE A 145 -12.34 14.16 -2.75
N HIS A 146 -13.31 14.96 -3.20
CA HIS A 146 -13.60 16.28 -2.62
C HIS A 146 -14.26 16.24 -1.24
N SER A 147 -14.76 15.07 -0.83
CA SER A 147 -15.29 14.83 0.51
C SER A 147 -14.19 14.49 1.53
N LEU A 148 -13.02 14.03 1.09
CA LEU A 148 -11.88 13.74 1.96
C LEU A 148 -11.16 15.04 2.37
N PRO A 149 -10.51 15.07 3.54
CA PRO A 149 -9.71 16.23 3.94
C PRO A 149 -8.47 16.39 3.06
N GLY A 150 -7.81 17.55 3.17
CA GLY A 150 -6.54 17.80 2.49
C GLY A 150 -6.66 18.17 1.01
N LYS A 151 -5.60 17.90 0.24
CA LYS A 151 -5.46 18.28 -1.17
C LYS A 151 -6.14 17.23 -2.07
N PRO A 152 -7.00 17.65 -3.01
CA PRO A 152 -7.61 16.72 -3.96
C PRO A 152 -6.57 16.17 -4.94
N ILE A 153 -6.76 14.94 -5.42
CA ILE A 153 -5.91 14.36 -6.48
C ILE A 153 -6.25 14.94 -7.87
N LYS A 154 -5.44 14.67 -8.89
CA LYS A 154 -5.67 15.26 -10.22
C LYS A 154 -6.90 14.63 -10.89
N LYS A 155 -7.60 15.42 -11.69
CA LYS A 155 -8.76 14.94 -12.46
C LYS A 155 -8.39 13.80 -13.42
N GLU A 156 -7.20 13.89 -14.02
CA GLU A 156 -6.63 12.86 -14.88
C GLU A 156 -6.51 11.51 -14.16
N ASP A 157 -6.07 11.51 -12.91
CA ASP A 157 -5.94 10.29 -12.10
C ASP A 157 -7.32 9.64 -11.83
N ILE A 158 -8.34 10.48 -11.62
CA ILE A 158 -9.73 10.02 -11.43
C ILE A 158 -10.26 9.37 -12.71
N GLU A 159 -10.08 10.03 -13.85
CA GLU A 159 -10.50 9.51 -15.15
C GLU A 159 -9.74 8.22 -15.53
N ASN A 160 -8.44 8.17 -15.26
CA ASN A 160 -7.61 7.00 -15.49
C ASN A 160 -8.04 5.82 -14.61
N THR A 161 -8.41 6.07 -13.35
CA THR A 161 -8.91 5.04 -12.44
C THR A 161 -10.22 4.43 -12.96
N LEU A 162 -11.16 5.25 -13.43
CA LEU A 162 -12.42 4.72 -13.97
C LEU A 162 -12.21 3.90 -15.24
N LYS A 163 -11.26 4.30 -16.10
CA LYS A 163 -10.98 3.63 -17.38
C LYS A 163 -10.18 2.34 -17.23
N SER A 164 -9.23 2.30 -16.30
CA SER A 164 -8.21 1.24 -16.25
C SER A 164 -8.49 0.22 -15.16
N CYS A 165 -9.27 0.58 -14.13
CA CYS A 165 -9.48 -0.30 -12.97
C CYS A 165 -10.84 -0.97 -12.98
N ASP A 166 -10.82 -2.26 -12.65
CA ASP A 166 -12.03 -3.01 -12.34
C ASP A 166 -12.84 -2.30 -11.26
N ARG A 167 -14.17 -2.32 -11.38
CA ARG A 167 -15.08 -1.63 -10.46
C ARG A 167 -14.75 -1.86 -8.97
N PRO A 168 -14.40 -3.08 -8.52
CA PRO A 168 -14.05 -3.31 -7.13
C PRO A 168 -12.84 -2.51 -6.64
N LYS A 169 -11.88 -2.24 -7.52
CA LYS A 169 -10.60 -1.60 -7.21
C LYS A 169 -10.60 -0.08 -7.37
N GLN A 170 -11.61 0.50 -8.04
CA GLN A 170 -11.63 1.93 -8.36
C GLN A 170 -11.57 2.83 -7.11
N ILE A 171 -12.37 2.54 -6.09
CA ILE A 171 -12.33 3.32 -4.83
C ILE A 171 -11.01 3.09 -4.10
N LEU A 172 -10.49 1.86 -4.08
CA LEU A 172 -9.21 1.54 -3.43
C LEU A 172 -8.06 2.33 -4.05
N LYS A 173 -7.97 2.34 -5.38
CA LYS A 173 -6.91 3.09 -6.07
C LYS A 173 -6.98 4.58 -5.77
N LEU A 174 -8.19 5.15 -5.76
CA LEU A 174 -8.37 6.57 -5.42
C LEU A 174 -7.97 6.91 -4.00
N LEU A 175 -8.30 6.03 -3.05
CA LEU A 175 -7.91 6.19 -1.65
C LEU A 175 -6.38 6.12 -1.52
N SER A 176 -5.73 5.18 -2.19
CA SER A 176 -4.25 5.10 -2.25
C SER A 176 -3.64 6.38 -2.82
N LEU A 177 -4.11 6.86 -3.98
CA LEU A 177 -3.61 8.10 -4.59
C LEU A 177 -3.81 9.33 -3.69
N TRP A 178 -4.95 9.39 -2.99
CA TRP A 178 -5.21 10.45 -2.02
C TRP A 178 -4.26 10.35 -0.82
N SER A 179 -4.04 9.13 -0.33
CA SER A 179 -3.16 8.84 0.81
C SER A 179 -1.73 9.27 0.50
N ASP A 180 -1.19 8.88 -0.66
CA ASP A 180 0.16 9.26 -1.11
C ASP A 180 0.32 10.78 -1.18
N LYS A 181 -0.72 11.48 -1.66
CA LYS A 181 -0.72 12.94 -1.77
C LYS A 181 -0.84 13.66 -0.42
N ASN A 182 -1.42 13.03 0.60
CA ASN A 182 -1.80 13.65 1.87
C ASN A 182 -1.10 13.05 3.10
N GLY A 183 -0.10 12.18 2.92
CA GLY A 183 0.73 11.68 4.02
C GLY A 183 0.26 10.37 4.66
N GLY A 184 -0.43 9.50 3.90
CA GLY A 184 -0.45 8.08 4.20
C GLY A 184 -1.46 7.58 5.24
N ASN A 185 -2.50 8.36 5.59
CA ASN A 185 -3.50 7.93 6.59
C ASN A 185 -4.94 8.00 6.05
N THR A 186 -5.28 6.98 5.26
CA THR A 186 -6.60 6.73 4.68
C THR A 186 -7.67 6.57 5.75
N ILE A 187 -7.38 5.89 6.87
CA ILE A 187 -8.37 5.68 7.94
C ILE A 187 -8.82 6.99 8.54
N GLU A 188 -7.86 7.86 8.85
CA GLU A 188 -8.17 9.17 9.42
C GLU A 188 -8.91 10.05 8.39
N GLY A 189 -8.50 9.98 7.12
CA GLY A 189 -9.22 10.61 6.02
C GLY A 189 -10.69 10.17 5.92
N LEU A 190 -10.94 8.87 6.07
CA LEU A 190 -12.30 8.30 6.07
C LEU A 190 -13.12 8.72 7.30
N LYS A 191 -12.48 8.89 8.47
CA LYS A 191 -13.14 9.39 9.69
C LYS A 191 -13.56 10.85 9.56
N GLN A 192 -12.71 11.66 8.96
CA GLN A 192 -12.91 13.11 8.80
C GLN A 192 -13.71 13.49 7.55
N LEU A 193 -14.19 12.51 6.80
CA LEU A 193 -14.84 12.77 5.53
C LEU A 193 -16.18 13.52 5.70
N THR A 194 -16.37 14.51 4.84
CA THR A 194 -17.57 15.35 4.82
C THR A 194 -18.73 14.60 4.15
N THR A 195 -19.62 14.03 4.98
CA THR A 195 -20.74 13.19 4.50
C THR A 195 -21.79 13.98 3.70
N SER A 196 -21.93 15.29 3.92
CA SER A 196 -22.87 16.14 3.16
C SER A 196 -22.48 16.24 1.68
N LYS A 197 -21.17 16.29 1.38
CA LYS A 197 -20.60 16.35 0.03
C LYS A 197 -20.61 15.00 -0.69
N LEU A 198 -20.82 13.90 0.03
CA LEU A 198 -20.86 12.56 -0.56
C LEU A 198 -22.17 12.30 -1.32
N PRO A 199 -22.09 11.67 -2.52
CA PRO A 199 -23.24 11.09 -3.19
C PRO A 199 -24.01 10.13 -2.28
N LYS A 200 -25.34 10.17 -2.31
CA LYS A 200 -26.21 9.36 -1.42
C LYS A 200 -25.84 7.87 -1.46
N MET A 201 -25.52 7.33 -2.63
CA MET A 201 -25.13 5.93 -2.82
C MET A 201 -23.81 5.56 -2.13
N LEU A 202 -22.89 6.52 -1.92
CA LEU A 202 -21.58 6.28 -1.30
C LEU A 202 -21.62 6.43 0.22
N ARG A 203 -22.58 7.18 0.77
CA ARG A 203 -22.64 7.49 2.22
C ARG A 203 -22.62 6.24 3.09
N LYS A 204 -23.52 5.28 2.82
CA LYS A 204 -23.60 4.03 3.60
C LYS A 204 -22.38 3.12 3.37
N PRO A 205 -21.97 2.81 2.12
CA PRO A 205 -20.75 2.04 1.83
C PRO A 205 -19.48 2.57 2.49
N VAL A 206 -19.19 3.86 2.33
CA VAL A 206 -17.99 4.50 2.88
C VAL A 206 -18.02 4.48 4.41
N LYS A 207 -19.19 4.72 5.02
CA LYS A 207 -19.33 4.63 6.48
C LYS A 207 -19.18 3.20 7.00
N LYS A 208 -19.64 2.19 6.26
CA LYS A 208 -19.41 0.78 6.59
C LYS A 208 -17.93 0.41 6.46
N LEU A 209 -17.25 0.91 5.42
CA LEU A 209 -15.81 0.73 5.24
C LEU A 209 -15.03 1.31 6.43
N GLU A 210 -15.30 2.56 6.80
CA GLU A 210 -14.67 3.21 7.96
C GLU A 210 -14.89 2.42 9.25
N ARG A 211 -16.13 1.97 9.51
CA ARG A 211 -16.44 1.13 10.67
C ARG A 211 -15.77 -0.24 10.63
N PHE A 212 -15.66 -0.86 9.45
CA PHE A 212 -14.99 -2.15 9.27
C PHE A 212 -13.50 -2.04 9.62
N LEU A 213 -12.81 -1.02 9.08
CA LEU A 213 -11.40 -0.77 9.32
C LEU A 213 -11.09 -0.39 10.79
N ASN A 214 -12.06 0.15 11.52
CA ASN A 214 -11.96 0.46 12.95
C ASN A 214 -12.67 -0.58 13.86
N SER A 215 -13.01 -1.75 13.34
CA SER A 215 -13.77 -2.76 14.09
C SER A 215 -12.91 -3.60 15.03
N VAL A 216 -13.57 -4.29 15.98
CA VAL A 216 -12.93 -5.30 16.85
C VAL A 216 -12.27 -6.42 16.02
N TYR A 217 -12.79 -6.73 14.83
CA TYR A 217 -12.18 -7.71 13.93
C TYR A 217 -10.76 -7.29 13.54
N MET A 218 -10.56 -6.01 13.18
CA MET A 218 -9.24 -5.49 12.80
C MET A 218 -8.26 -5.54 13.97
N TYR A 219 -8.74 -5.27 15.18
CA TYR A 219 -7.94 -5.40 16.39
C TYR A 219 -7.50 -6.85 16.62
N ARG A 220 -8.44 -7.81 16.55
CA ARG A 220 -8.13 -9.25 16.68
C ARG A 220 -7.19 -9.76 15.59
N LEU A 221 -7.35 -9.26 14.36
CA LEU A 221 -6.44 -9.57 13.26
C LEU A 221 -5.02 -9.09 13.57
N SER A 222 -4.89 -7.88 14.13
CA SER A 222 -3.60 -7.34 14.57
C SER A 222 -2.96 -8.22 15.64
N GLU A 223 -3.72 -8.62 16.68
CA GLU A 223 -3.25 -9.51 17.74
C GLU A 223 -2.81 -10.88 17.18
N LYS A 224 -3.60 -11.47 16.28
CA LYS A 224 -3.28 -12.75 15.63
C LYS A 224 -1.95 -12.67 14.89
N ILE A 225 -1.73 -11.61 14.12
CA ILE A 225 -0.49 -11.41 13.36
C ILE A 225 0.71 -11.27 14.30
N ILE A 226 0.58 -10.50 15.39
CA ILE A 226 1.63 -10.36 16.41
C ILE A 226 1.99 -11.73 17.00
N LEU A 227 0.98 -12.54 17.36
CA LEU A 227 1.18 -13.86 17.91
C LEU A 227 1.87 -14.81 16.93
N GLN A 228 1.52 -14.76 15.64
CA GLN A 228 2.15 -15.58 14.59
C GLN A 228 3.63 -15.20 14.38
N ILE A 229 3.93 -13.90 14.36
CA ILE A 229 5.31 -13.40 14.26
C ILE A 229 6.11 -13.78 15.52
N ASN A 230 5.50 -13.75 16.70
CA ASN A 230 6.14 -14.22 17.94
C ASN A 230 6.42 -15.73 17.95
N GLY A 231 5.40 -16.55 17.63
CA GLY A 231 5.41 -18.01 17.73
C GLY A 231 6.26 -18.76 16.71
N THR A 232 6.84 -18.08 15.72
CA THR A 232 7.69 -18.68 14.68
C THR A 232 9.10 -19.09 15.14
N GLN A 233 9.42 -19.02 16.44
CA GLN A 233 10.64 -19.63 16.99
C GLN A 233 10.39 -21.07 17.43
N SER A 234 10.40 -21.99 16.49
CA SER A 234 10.67 -23.41 16.76
C SER A 234 11.01 -24.11 15.45
N HIS A 235 12.27 -24.03 15.05
CA HIS A 235 13.05 -25.08 14.35
C HIS A 235 14.31 -24.44 13.74
N LEU A 236 15.39 -24.35 14.52
CA LEU A 236 16.74 -24.67 14.06
C LEU A 236 17.65 -24.75 15.29
N GLY A 237 17.99 -25.98 15.67
CA GLY A 237 18.76 -26.26 16.88
C GLY A 237 18.68 -27.73 17.27
N LYS A 238 18.81 -28.65 16.30
CA LYS A 238 19.40 -29.95 16.62
C LYS A 238 20.89 -29.79 16.43
N SER A 239 21.56 -29.49 17.54
CA SER A 239 22.98 -29.80 17.69
C SER A 239 23.09 -31.31 17.74
N ASP A 240 23.43 -31.93 16.62
CA ASP A 240 23.99 -33.28 16.64
C ASP A 240 25.45 -33.15 17.06
N SER A 241 25.67 -33.19 18.37
CA SER A 241 26.97 -33.45 18.97
C SER A 241 27.14 -34.97 19.05
N LEU A 242 27.89 -35.57 18.13
CA LEU A 242 28.50 -36.90 18.30
C LEU A 242 29.76 -37.00 17.44
N LEU A 243 30.90 -36.64 18.06
CA LEU A 243 32.17 -37.38 18.06
C LEU A 243 33.13 -36.73 19.05
#